data_AF-A0A0M3KJ86-F1
#
_entry.id   AF-A0A0M3KJ86-F1
#
_cell.length_a   1.000
_cell.length_b   1.000
_cell.length_c   1.000
_cell.angle_alpha   90.00
_cell.angle_beta   90.00
_cell.angle_gamma   90.00
#
_symmetry.space_group_name_H-M   'P 1'
#
loop_
_entity.id
_entity.type
_entity.pdbx_description
1 polymer ?
#
loop_
_entity_poly.entity_id
_entity_poly.type
_entity_poly.pdbx_seq_one_letter_code
_entity_poly.pdbx_strand_id
1 'polypeptide(L)'
;MDEFSFPYQPYAIQLALMREIRKCLNDSKIGIFESPTGTGKSLSVICSSLNWLENFELKQRSELEKQIKDADEKAKENDDGDDWVAAYKKKFDAKRELSGDIAPDENYSSDNEVLSSENIQQPSCTKIFYASRTHSQLEQFAAEILKTRFFSLL
;
A
#
# COMPACT_ATOMS: atom_id res chain seq x y z
N MET A 1 -13.87 6.68 -19.62
CA MET A 1 -12.64 6.71 -18.80
C MET A 1 -11.63 5.82 -19.49
N ASP A 2 -10.44 6.34 -19.77
CA ASP A 2 -9.38 5.58 -20.43
C ASP A 2 -8.87 4.46 -19.51
N GLU A 3 -8.59 3.29 -20.09
CA GLU A 3 -8.20 2.07 -19.38
C GLU A 3 -6.89 2.21 -18.58
N PHE A 4 -6.02 3.12 -19.02
CA PHE A 4 -4.79 3.50 -18.35
C PHE A 4 -4.68 5.03 -18.35
N SER A 5 -4.16 5.61 -17.27
CA SER A 5 -3.93 7.04 -17.18
C SER A 5 -2.66 7.47 -17.94
N PHE A 6 -2.70 7.35 -19.25
CA PHE A 6 -1.61 7.75 -20.13
C PHE A 6 -1.70 9.26 -20.43
N PRO A 7 -0.58 10.02 -20.44
CA PRO A 7 -0.63 11.48 -20.65
C PRO A 7 -0.95 11.91 -22.09
N TYR A 8 -0.91 10.98 -23.03
CA TYR A 8 -1.22 11.18 -24.45
C TYR A 8 -2.13 10.05 -24.95
N GLN A 9 -2.56 10.09 -26.21
CA GLN A 9 -3.23 8.94 -26.81
C GLN A 9 -2.23 7.78 -26.99
N PRO A 10 -2.42 6.64 -26.30
CA PRO A 10 -1.45 5.55 -26.35
C PRO A 10 -1.53 4.81 -27.69
N TYR A 11 -0.37 4.40 -28.20
CA TYR A 11 -0.30 3.51 -29.36
C TYR A 11 -0.76 2.09 -28.99
N ALA A 12 -1.19 1.33 -30.00
CA ALA A 12 -1.64 -0.06 -29.80
C ALA A 12 -0.59 -0.94 -29.10
N ILE A 13 0.70 -0.77 -29.43
CA ILE A 13 1.79 -1.52 -28.80
C ILE A 13 1.99 -1.17 -27.32
N GLN A 14 1.75 0.09 -26.95
CA GLN A 14 1.81 0.54 -25.55
C GLN A 14 0.65 -0.06 -24.77
N LEU A 15 -0.57 -0.03 -25.32
CA LEU A 15 -1.74 -0.66 -24.72
C LEU A 15 -1.53 -2.16 -24.51
N ALA A 16 -0.99 -2.87 -25.50
CA ALA A 16 -0.69 -4.29 -25.39
C ALA A 16 0.30 -4.56 -24.23
N LEU A 17 1.41 -3.83 -24.18
CA LEU A 17 2.39 -3.94 -23.10
C LEU A 17 1.77 -3.66 -21.72
N MET A 18 1.01 -2.57 -21.59
CA MET A 18 0.38 -2.17 -20.34
C MET A 18 -0.64 -3.21 -19.83
N ARG A 19 -1.42 -3.81 -20.74
CA ARG A 19 -2.39 -4.86 -20.42
C ARG A 19 -1.71 -6.12 -19.91
N GLU A 20 -0.63 -6.55 -20.56
CA GLU A 20 0.14 -7.73 -20.14
C GLU A 20 0.85 -7.51 -18.80
N ILE A 21 1.41 -6.31 -18.55
CA ILE A 21 1.97 -5.97 -17.24
C ILE A 21 0.89 -6.04 -16.16
N ARG A 22 -0.26 -5.40 -16.37
CA ARG A 22 -1.36 -5.40 -15.39
C ARG A 22 -1.88 -6.81 -15.12
N LYS A 23 -2.01 -7.64 -16.14
CA LYS A 23 -2.39 -9.05 -16.00
C LYS A 23 -1.39 -9.82 -15.14
N CYS A 24 -0.10 -9.65 -15.40
CA CYS A 24 0.96 -10.28 -14.61
C CYS A 24 0.96 -9.85 -13.14
N LEU A 25 0.71 -8.55 -12.88
CA LEU A 25 0.60 -8.01 -11.52
C LEU A 25 -0.63 -8.58 -10.79
N ASN A 26 -1.79 -8.63 -11.45
CA ASN A 26 -3.01 -9.22 -10.88
C ASN A 26 -2.81 -10.71 -10.54
N ASP A 27 -2.11 -11.44 -11.39
CA ASP A 27 -1.82 -12.85 -11.19
C ASP A 27 -0.71 -13.10 -10.15
N SER A 28 -0.04 -12.05 -9.66
CA SER A 28 1.12 -12.14 -8.76
C SER A 28 2.24 -13.04 -9.32
N LYS A 29 2.53 -12.90 -10.62
CA LYS A 29 3.54 -13.70 -11.35
C LYS A 29 4.76 -12.88 -11.76
N ILE A 30 5.81 -13.59 -12.19
CA ILE A 30 6.96 -12.99 -12.87
C ILE A 30 6.67 -12.91 -14.37
N GLY A 31 6.87 -11.73 -14.95
CA GLY A 31 6.68 -11.47 -16.37
C GLY A 31 7.95 -10.94 -17.02
N ILE A 32 8.30 -11.47 -18.19
CA ILE A 32 9.40 -10.98 -19.02
C ILE A 32 8.76 -10.28 -20.22
N PHE A 33 9.01 -8.99 -20.37
CA PHE A 33 8.39 -8.16 -21.40
C PHE A 33 9.45 -7.53 -22.30
N GLU A 34 9.31 -7.77 -23.59
CA GLU A 34 10.09 -7.08 -24.62
C GLU A 34 9.27 -5.97 -25.27
N SER A 35 9.94 -4.88 -25.61
CA SER A 35 9.33 -3.77 -26.35
C SER A 35 10.41 -3.14 -27.23
N PRO A 36 10.11 -2.81 -28.50
CA PRO A 36 11.05 -2.11 -29.37
C PRO A 36 11.53 -0.79 -28.77
N THR A 37 12.71 -0.33 -29.17
CA THR A 37 13.21 0.98 -28.74
C THR A 37 12.34 2.11 -29.30
N GLY A 38 12.23 3.22 -28.56
CA GLY A 38 11.47 4.39 -29.00
C GLY A 38 9.94 4.32 -28.84
N THR A 39 9.39 3.23 -28.27
CA THR A 39 7.93 3.03 -28.11
C THR A 39 7.38 3.58 -26.78
N GLY A 40 8.17 4.35 -26.01
CA GLY A 40 7.74 4.83 -24.69
C GLY A 40 7.58 3.71 -23.65
N LYS A 41 8.49 2.72 -23.65
CA LYS A 41 8.52 1.61 -22.68
C LYS A 41 8.45 2.11 -21.24
N SER A 42 9.25 3.11 -20.87
CA SER A 42 9.28 3.67 -19.51
C SER A 42 7.91 4.16 -19.07
N LEU A 43 7.28 5.01 -19.89
CA LEU A 43 5.96 5.57 -19.60
C LEU A 43 4.88 4.49 -19.54
N SER A 44 4.95 3.48 -20.42
CA SER A 44 4.03 2.33 -20.40
C SER A 44 4.15 1.54 -19.09
N VAL A 45 5.39 1.27 -18.65
CA VAL A 45 5.64 0.59 -17.37
C VAL A 45 5.09 1.42 -16.21
N ILE A 46 5.38 2.72 -16.14
CA ILE A 46 4.88 3.63 -15.09
C ILE A 46 3.35 3.66 -15.05
N CYS A 47 2.70 3.90 -16.19
CA CYS A 47 1.25 4.01 -16.25
C CYS A 47 0.54 2.70 -15.90
N SER A 48 1.08 1.55 -16.32
CA SER A 48 0.48 0.25 -16.00
C SER A 48 0.61 -0.12 -14.53
N SER A 49 1.77 0.08 -13.92
CA SER A 49 2.03 -0.29 -12.52
C SER A 49 1.37 0.68 -11.53
N LEU A 50 1.40 2.00 -11.76
CA LEU A 50 0.77 2.99 -10.87
C LEU A 50 -0.76 2.93 -10.94
N ASN A 51 -1.33 2.71 -12.13
CA ASN A 51 -2.76 2.47 -12.26
C ASN A 51 -3.18 1.17 -11.55
N TRP A 52 -2.35 0.14 -11.61
CA TRP A 52 -2.59 -1.09 -10.84
C TRP A 52 -2.54 -0.82 -9.34
N LEU A 53 -1.54 -0.07 -8.84
CA LEU A 53 -1.39 0.25 -7.43
C LEU A 53 -2.60 1.04 -6.89
N GLU A 54 -3.02 2.09 -7.58
CA GLU A 54 -4.21 2.89 -7.20
C GLU A 54 -5.47 2.01 -7.11
N ASN A 55 -5.70 1.17 -8.12
CA ASN A 55 -6.83 0.25 -8.14
C ASN A 55 -6.74 -0.83 -7.04
N PHE A 56 -5.52 -1.29 -6.75
CA PHE A 56 -5.27 -2.30 -5.72
C PHE A 56 -5.55 -1.73 -4.32
N GLU A 57 -5.06 -0.52 -4.03
CA GLU A 57 -5.30 0.16 -2.76
C GLU A 57 -6.78 0.50 -2.54
N LEU A 58 -7.48 0.96 -3.58
CA LEU A 58 -8.92 1.22 -3.51
C LEU A 58 -9.72 -0.05 -3.18
N LYS A 59 -9.37 -1.18 -3.79
CA LYS A 59 -10.01 -2.48 -3.48
C LYS A 59 -9.72 -2.93 -2.06
N GLN A 60 -8.46 -2.83 -1.62
CA GLN A 60 -8.06 -3.18 -0.25
C GLN A 60 -8.82 -2.34 0.79
N ARG A 61 -8.93 -1.02 0.56
CA ARG A 61 -9.68 -0.11 1.45
C ARG A 61 -11.16 -0.47 1.50
N SER A 62 -11.79 -0.68 0.34
CA SER A 62 -13.21 -1.03 0.27
C SER A 62 -13.52 -2.37 0.96
N GLU A 63 -12.63 -3.34 0.84
CA GLU A 63 -12.78 -4.64 1.50
C GLU A 63 -12.62 -4.53 3.03
N LEU A 64 -11.64 -3.75 3.50
CA LEU A 64 -11.47 -3.47 4.93
C LEU A 64 -12.67 -2.73 5.52
N GLU A 65 -13.20 -1.71 4.84
CA GLU A 65 -14.41 -0.98 5.25
C GLU A 65 -15.60 -1.93 5.40
N LYS A 66 -15.75 -2.87 4.46
CA LYS A 66 -16.80 -3.88 4.53
C LYS A 66 -16.61 -4.81 5.73
N GLN A 67 -15.39 -5.30 5.97
CA GLN A 67 -15.10 -6.17 7.12
C GLN A 67 -15.34 -5.48 8.46
N ILE A 68 -15.00 -4.19 8.57
CA ILE A 68 -15.28 -3.38 9.77
C ILE A 68 -16.79 -3.28 9.99
N LYS A 69 -17.55 -2.97 8.93
CA LYS A 69 -19.01 -2.86 9.01
C LYS A 69 -19.66 -4.19 9.42
N ASP A 70 -19.25 -5.29 8.81
CA ASP A 70 -19.76 -6.63 9.12
C ASP A 70 -19.40 -7.04 10.57
N ALA A 71 -18.24 -6.61 11.08
CA ALA A 71 -17.83 -6.85 12.47
C ALA A 71 -18.66 -6.01 13.47
N ASP A 72 -18.96 -4.75 13.15
CA ASP A 72 -19.80 -3.88 13.97
C ASP A 72 -21.26 -4.37 14.03
N GLU A 73 -21.80 -4.88 12.91
CA GLU A 73 -23.14 -5.47 12.87
C GLU A 73 -23.21 -6.75 13.75
N LYS A 74 -22.21 -7.64 13.63
CA LYS A 74 -22.11 -8.84 14.49
C LYS A 74 -21.91 -8.53 15.97
N ALA A 75 -21.21 -7.43 16.30
CA ALA A 75 -21.03 -7.00 17.68
C ALA A 75 -22.35 -6.51 18.30
N LYS A 76 -23.22 -5.87 17.52
CA LYS A 76 -24.56 -5.43 17.96
C LYS A 76 -25.55 -6.58 18.12
N GLU A 77 -25.42 -7.66 17.33
CA GLU A 77 -26.27 -8.86 17.47
C GLU A 77 -25.91 -9.71 18.70
N ASN A 78 -24.69 -9.60 19.22
CA ASN A 78 -24.23 -10.32 20.43
C ASN A 78 -24.32 -9.47 21.72
N ASP A 79 -25.04 -8.34 21.69
CA ASP A 79 -25.29 -7.51 22.87
C ASP A 79 -26.40 -8.12 23.75
N ASP A 80 -26.16 -9.36 24.21
CA ASP A 80 -26.73 -9.83 25.47
C ASP A 80 -25.98 -9.05 26.56
N GLY A 81 -26.58 -7.93 26.99
CA GLY A 81 -25.97 -6.89 27.82
C GLY A 81 -25.49 -7.33 29.20
N ASP A 82 -24.47 -8.20 29.25
CA ASP A 82 -23.77 -8.61 30.46
C ASP A 82 -22.25 -8.44 30.27
N ASP A 83 -21.79 -7.33 30.85
CA ASP A 83 -20.41 -6.97 31.19
C ASP A 83 -19.41 -6.57 30.08
N TRP A 84 -19.57 -5.33 29.60
CA TRP A 84 -18.58 -4.62 28.77
C TRP A 84 -17.21 -4.41 29.46
N VAL A 85 -17.15 -4.48 30.79
CA VAL A 85 -15.92 -4.29 31.58
C VAL A 85 -15.06 -5.56 31.54
N ALA A 86 -15.68 -6.74 31.58
CA ALA A 86 -15.00 -8.02 31.40
C ALA A 86 -14.36 -8.16 30.00
N ALA A 87 -15.08 -7.72 28.96
CA ALA A 87 -14.55 -7.70 27.59
C ALA A 87 -13.33 -6.76 27.44
N TYR A 88 -13.32 -5.65 28.17
CA TYR A 88 -12.20 -4.69 28.18
C TYR A 88 -10.96 -5.24 28.89
N LYS A 89 -11.13 -5.89 30.06
CA LYS A 89 -10.03 -6.56 30.77
C LYS A 89 -9.41 -7.67 29.93
N LYS A 90 -10.23 -8.49 29.28
CA LYS A 90 -9.74 -9.60 28.45
C LYS A 90 -8.96 -9.13 27.22
N LYS A 91 -9.36 -8.00 26.63
CA LYS A 91 -8.59 -7.33 25.55
C LYS A 91 -7.29 -6.71 26.05
N PHE A 92 -7.25 -6.23 27.29
CA PHE A 92 -6.05 -5.65 27.89
C PHE A 92 -5.01 -6.73 28.23
N ASP A 93 -5.44 -7.85 28.81
CA ASP A 93 -4.57 -8.98 29.17
C ASP A 93 -4.03 -9.71 27.93
N ALA A 94 -4.86 -9.92 26.91
CA ALA A 94 -4.41 -10.52 25.63
C ALA A 94 -3.43 -9.62 24.86
N LYS A 95 -3.58 -8.30 24.97
CA LYS A 95 -2.64 -7.33 24.39
C LYS A 95 -1.30 -7.29 25.14
N ARG A 96 -1.32 -7.61 26.45
CA ARG A 96 -0.15 -7.75 27.33
C ARG A 96 0.70 -8.99 27.03
N GLU A 97 0.05 -10.11 26.69
CA GLU A 97 0.74 -11.35 26.31
C GLU A 97 1.33 -11.29 24.89
N LEU A 98 0.70 -10.54 23.97
CA LEU A 98 1.19 -10.37 22.61
C LEU A 98 2.31 -9.31 22.49
N SER A 99 2.33 -8.29 23.36
CA SER A 99 3.34 -7.23 23.33
C SER A 99 4.63 -7.57 24.08
N GLY A 100 4.64 -8.61 24.93
CA GLY A 100 5.87 -9.09 25.57
C GLY A 100 6.59 -8.05 26.45
N ASP A 101 5.89 -7.06 27.00
CA ASP A 101 6.50 -6.01 27.82
C ASP A 101 6.09 -6.11 29.31
N ILE A 102 7.13 -5.94 30.14
CA ILE A 102 7.16 -5.96 31.61
C ILE A 102 6.28 -4.84 32.17
N ALA A 103 5.69 -5.08 33.34
CA ALA A 103 4.86 -4.12 34.07
C ALA A 103 5.51 -2.73 34.16
N PRO A 104 4.71 -1.64 34.19
CA PRO A 104 5.25 -0.36 34.62
C PRO A 104 5.71 -0.54 36.07
N ASP A 105 7.02 -0.43 36.30
CA ASP A 105 7.57 -0.29 37.64
C ASP A 105 6.87 0.90 38.31
N GLU A 106 6.32 0.69 39.50
CA GLU A 106 5.63 1.72 40.30
C GLU A 106 6.60 2.77 40.87
N ASN A 107 7.78 2.94 40.26
CA ASN A 107 8.80 3.87 40.71
C ASN A 107 9.05 4.97 39.66
N TYR A 108 8.09 5.89 39.61
CA TYR A 108 8.23 7.18 38.97
C TYR A 108 9.31 7.98 39.72
N SER A 109 10.54 7.98 39.20
CA SER A 109 11.55 8.95 39.62
C SER A 109 11.96 9.79 38.41
N SER A 110 11.64 11.08 38.51
CA SER A 110 12.11 12.14 37.63
C SER A 110 13.64 12.07 37.53
N ASP A 111 14.18 11.90 36.31
CA ASP A 111 15.18 12.80 35.72
C ASP A 111 15.82 12.18 34.45
N ASN A 112 15.75 12.94 33.35
CA ASN A 112 16.59 12.95 32.15
C ASN A 112 16.92 11.64 31.40
N GLU A 113 16.40 11.49 30.16
CA GLU A 113 17.16 11.75 28.92
C GLU A 113 16.29 11.45 27.68
N VAL A 114 16.52 12.23 26.63
CA VAL A 114 15.80 12.23 25.35
C VAL A 114 15.96 10.89 24.64
N LEU A 115 14.85 10.17 24.39
CA LEU A 115 14.85 8.98 23.54
C LEU A 115 13.84 9.12 22.39
N SER A 116 14.39 8.94 21.19
CA SER A 116 13.84 9.18 19.87
C SER A 116 12.51 8.47 19.60
N SER A 117 11.56 9.24 19.09
CA SER A 117 10.28 8.81 18.52
C SER A 117 10.45 8.04 17.21
N GLU A 118 11.03 6.84 17.28
CA GLU A 118 11.08 5.89 16.16
C GLU A 118 10.51 4.53 16.57
N ASN A 119 9.20 4.44 16.78
CA ASN A 119 8.52 3.14 16.61
C ASN A 119 7.02 3.26 16.31
N ILE A 120 6.66 4.11 15.35
CA ILE A 120 5.36 4.01 14.70
C ILE A 120 5.52 2.95 13.60
N GLN A 121 5.07 1.72 13.90
CA GLN A 121 5.03 0.62 12.93
C GLN A 121 4.17 1.07 11.73
N GLN A 122 4.84 1.41 10.62
CA GLN A 122 4.18 1.99 9.46
C GLN A 122 3.12 1.01 8.91
N PRO A 123 1.91 1.48 8.55
CA PRO A 123 0.92 0.64 7.89
C PRO A 123 1.53 0.06 6.61
N SER A 124 1.24 -1.22 6.31
CA SER A 124 1.81 -1.95 5.17
C SER A 124 1.31 -1.37 3.84
N CYS A 125 1.88 -0.26 3.38
CA CYS A 125 1.62 0.27 2.07
C CYS A 125 2.30 -0.60 1.01
N THR A 126 1.60 -0.86 -0.09
CA THR A 126 2.16 -1.60 -1.22
C THR A 126 3.16 -0.70 -1.94
N LYS A 127 4.38 -1.18 -2.18
CA LYS A 127 5.46 -0.38 -2.78
C LYS A 127 5.89 -0.96 -4.12
N ILE A 128 6.17 -0.08 -5.09
CA ILE A 128 6.74 -0.45 -6.39
C ILE A 128 8.19 0.02 -6.43
N PHE A 129 9.11 -0.89 -6.73
CA PHE A 129 10.53 -0.59 -6.89
C PHE A 129 10.91 -0.63 -8.37
N TYR A 130 11.50 0.46 -8.87
CA TYR A 130 12.08 0.52 -10.20
C TYR A 130 13.60 0.41 -10.11
N ALA A 131 14.16 -0.54 -10.85
CA ALA A 131 15.61 -0.73 -10.96
C ALA A 131 16.05 -0.48 -12.41
N SER A 132 17.24 0.10 -12.56
CA SER A 132 17.84 0.39 -13.86
C SER A 132 19.35 0.17 -13.82
N ARG A 133 19.98 0.06 -15.00
CA ARG A 133 21.43 -0.26 -15.11
C ARG A 133 22.34 0.93 -14.83
N THR A 134 21.85 2.15 -15.01
CA THR A 134 22.65 3.39 -14.88
C THR A 134 21.85 4.49 -14.18
N HIS A 135 22.56 5.42 -13.52
CA HIS A 135 21.95 6.58 -12.85
C HIS A 135 21.19 7.47 -13.85
N SER A 136 21.76 7.75 -15.02
CA SER A 136 21.10 8.57 -16.05
C SER A 136 19.80 7.96 -16.57
N GLN A 137 19.67 6.62 -16.60
CA GLN A 137 18.39 5.98 -16.93
C GLN A 137 17.35 6.20 -15.83
N LEU A 138 17.76 6.25 -14.56
CA LEU A 138 16.85 6.57 -13.45
C LEU A 138 16.40 8.02 -13.50
N GLU A 139 17.31 8.96 -13.80
CA GLU A 139 16.97 10.38 -13.98
C GLU A 139 15.94 10.57 -15.11
N GLN A 140 16.17 9.92 -16.26
CA GLN A 140 15.23 9.93 -17.37
C GLN A 140 13.88 9.32 -16.98
N PHE A 141 13.90 8.19 -16.26
CA PHE A 141 12.69 7.54 -15.77
C PHE A 141 11.92 8.43 -14.78
N ALA A 142 12.62 9.09 -13.85
CA ALA A 142 12.02 10.04 -12.92
C ALA A 142 11.35 11.20 -13.64
N ALA A 143 12.01 11.76 -14.67
CA ALA A 143 11.41 12.79 -15.51
C ALA A 143 10.15 12.32 -16.25
N GLU A 144 10.04 11.04 -16.63
CA GLU A 144 8.82 10.46 -17.19
C GLU A 144 7.69 10.35 -16.15
N ILE A 145 8.00 10.04 -14.88
CA ILE A 145 6.99 9.98 -13.81
C ILE A 145 6.30 11.35 -13.65
N LEU A 146 7.09 12.43 -13.71
CA LEU A 146 6.59 13.80 -13.60
C LEU A 146 5.59 14.18 -14.71
N LYS A 147 5.59 13.48 -15.84
CA LYS A 147 4.64 13.72 -16.94
C LYS A 147 3.28 13.05 -16.70
N THR A 148 3.17 12.18 -15.71
CA THR A 148 1.93 11.45 -15.41
C THR A 148 1.09 12.20 -14.38
N ARG A 149 -0.24 11.94 -14.35
CA ARG A 149 -1.11 12.48 -13.30
C ARG A 149 -0.73 12.01 -11.89
N PHE A 150 0.06 10.94 -11.80
CA PHE A 150 0.46 10.34 -10.54
C PHE A 150 1.57 11.15 -9.84
N PHE A 151 2.09 12.21 -10.46
CA PHE A 151 3.01 13.13 -9.78
C PHE A 151 2.40 13.72 -8.51
N SER A 152 1.09 14.01 -8.48
CA SER A 152 0.44 14.52 -7.28
C SER A 152 0.32 13.48 -6.15
N LEU A 153 0.67 12.22 -6.39
CA LEU A 153 0.64 11.13 -5.41
C LEU A 153 2.02 10.83 -4.79
N LEU A 154 3.08 11.49 -5.27
CA LEU A 154 4.47 11.34 -4.82
C LEU A 154 4.90 12.57 -4.00
#